data_AF-A0A4Y5YQT2-F1
#
_entry.id   AF-A0A4Y5YQT2-F1
#
_cell.length_a   1.000
_cell.length_b   1.000
_cell.length_c   1.000
_cell.angle_alpha   90.00
_cell.angle_beta   90.00
_cell.angle_gamma   90.00
#
_symmetry.space_group_name_H-M   'P 1'
#
loop_
_entity.id
_entity.type
_entity.pdbx_description
1 polymer ?
#
loop_
_entity_poly.entity_id
_entity_poly.type
_entity_poly.pdbx_seq_one_letter_code
_entity_poly.pdbx_strand_id
1 'polypeptide(L)'
;MRTAATHPPATIWMVHDIPARMVFAGRRWKVSDTPTRLRDSIWSASQSRHRGLYGWRLQATDDEGCSFVFDVFKAEDGWHVHRSYD
;
A
#
# COMPACT_ATOMS: atom_id res chain seq x y z
N MET A 1 7.75 17.72 19.62
CA MET A 1 6.87 16.64 19.16
C MET A 1 6.93 16.57 17.65
N ARG A 2 7.60 15.56 17.07
CA ARG A 2 7.48 15.29 15.63
C ARG A 2 6.27 14.39 15.46
N THR A 3 5.21 14.89 14.85
CA THR A 3 4.09 14.07 14.37
C THR A 3 4.69 13.04 13.43
N ALA A 4 4.68 11.76 13.81
CA ALA A 4 4.93 10.68 12.86
C ALA A 4 3.92 10.88 11.73
N ALA A 5 4.40 10.93 10.48
CA ALA A 5 3.49 11.05 9.34
C ALA A 5 2.53 9.85 9.38
N THR A 6 1.26 10.10 9.71
CA THR A 6 0.26 9.05 9.82
C THR A 6 -0.01 8.53 8.40
N HIS A 7 0.46 7.33 8.10
CA HIS A 7 0.14 6.67 6.84
C HIS A 7 -1.34 6.24 6.87
N PRO A 8 -2.18 6.73 5.93
CA PRO A 8 -3.60 6.46 5.96
C PRO A 8 -3.87 4.96 5.76
N PRO A 9 -4.87 4.40 6.46
CA PRO A 9 -5.19 2.98 6.38
C PRO A 9 -5.81 2.65 5.02
N ALA A 10 -5.58 1.42 4.58
CA ALA A 10 -6.18 0.82 3.41
C ALA A 10 -6.63 -0.61 3.75
N THR A 11 -7.62 -1.10 3.00
CA THR A 11 -7.97 -2.52 3.01
C THR A 11 -7.56 -3.12 1.68
N ILE A 12 -6.77 -4.19 1.70
CA ILE A 12 -6.29 -4.88 0.50
C ILE A 12 -6.80 -6.32 0.53
N TRP A 13 -7.43 -6.73 -0.56
CA TRP A 13 -7.77 -8.13 -0.82
C TRP A 13 -6.67 -8.76 -1.65
N MET A 14 -6.23 -9.92 -1.20
CA MET A 14 -5.15 -10.69 -1.80
C MET A 14 -5.71 -11.93 -2.50
N VAL A 15 -5.14 -12.29 -3.63
CA VAL A 15 -5.41 -13.53 -4.36
C VAL A 15 -4.06 -14.22 -4.57
N HIS A 16 -3.90 -15.43 -4.03
CA HIS A 16 -2.61 -16.14 -4.03
C HIS A 16 -1.44 -15.28 -3.49
N ASP A 17 -1.68 -14.58 -2.37
CA ASP A 17 -0.72 -13.66 -1.75
C ASP A 17 -0.28 -12.46 -2.60
N ILE A 18 -1.02 -12.14 -3.67
CA ILE A 18 -0.79 -10.97 -4.54
C ILE A 18 -1.98 -10.00 -4.40
N PRO A 19 -1.77 -8.68 -4.27
CA PRO A 19 -2.85 -7.70 -4.24
C PRO A 19 -3.74 -7.78 -5.48
N ALA A 20 -5.05 -7.84 -5.28
CA ALA A 20 -6.03 -7.90 -6.38
C ALA A 20 -7.04 -6.74 -6.33
N ARG A 21 -7.38 -6.27 -5.12
CA ARG A 21 -8.30 -5.13 -4.92
C ARG A 21 -7.89 -4.34 -3.70
N MET A 22 -8.24 -3.07 -3.68
CA MET A 22 -7.99 -2.17 -2.55
C MET A 22 -9.18 -1.24 -2.31
N VAL A 23 -9.42 -0.89 -1.05
CA VAL A 23 -10.24 0.26 -0.66
C VAL A 23 -9.35 1.26 0.05
N PHE A 24 -9.32 2.47 -0.47
CA PHE A 24 -8.50 3.56 0.02
C PHE A 24 -9.21 4.90 -0.21
N ALA A 25 -9.19 5.78 0.80
CA ALA A 25 -9.83 7.10 0.76
C ALA A 25 -11.32 7.05 0.35
N GLY A 26 -12.05 6.02 0.80
CA GLY A 26 -13.48 5.83 0.48
C GLY A 26 -13.75 5.33 -0.94
N ARG A 27 -12.72 5.11 -1.76
CA ARG A 27 -12.83 4.61 -3.13
C ARG A 27 -12.43 3.15 -3.23
N ARG A 28 -13.03 2.46 -4.20
CA ARG A 28 -12.66 1.10 -4.59
C ARG A 28 -11.68 1.17 -5.74
N TRP A 29 -10.63 0.37 -5.62
CA TRP A 29 -9.53 0.34 -6.55
C TRP A 29 -9.33 -1.10 -7.00
N LYS A 30 -9.37 -1.33 -8.31
CA LYS A 30 -9.05 -2.63 -8.91
C LYS A 30 -7.60 -2.61 -9.36
N VAL A 31 -6.79 -3.55 -8.88
CA VAL A 31 -5.41 -3.70 -9.35
C VAL A 31 -5.43 -3.98 -10.85
N SER A 32 -4.72 -3.15 -11.61
CA SER A 32 -4.70 -3.19 -13.07
C SER A 32 -3.34 -3.58 -13.65
N ASP A 33 -2.30 -3.67 -12.82
CA ASP A 33 -0.97 -4.16 -13.19
C ASP A 33 -0.62 -5.51 -12.53
N THR A 34 0.65 -5.92 -12.69
CA THR A 34 1.25 -7.00 -11.91
C THR A 34 1.94 -6.38 -10.68
N PRO A 35 1.42 -6.58 -9.45
CA PRO A 35 1.99 -5.98 -8.26
C PRO A 35 3.46 -6.37 -8.07
N THR A 36 4.28 -5.39 -7.73
CA THR A 36 5.70 -5.59 -7.44
C THR A 36 5.91 -5.65 -5.94
N ARG A 37 6.48 -6.77 -5.45
CA ARG A 37 6.79 -6.94 -4.04
C ARG A 37 8.02 -6.12 -3.68
N LEU A 38 7.91 -5.30 -2.67
CA LEU A 38 9.01 -4.50 -2.15
C LEU A 38 9.54 -5.21 -0.90
N ARG A 39 10.83 -5.57 -0.90
CA ARG A 39 11.48 -6.31 0.21
C ARG A 39 12.50 -5.40 0.89
N ASP A 40 12.47 -5.36 2.23
CA ASP A 40 13.47 -4.94 3.24
C ASP A 40 14.35 -3.68 3.04
N SER A 41 14.35 -2.96 1.91
CA SER A 41 15.36 -1.90 1.68
C SER A 41 14.85 -0.62 1.03
N ILE A 42 13.57 -0.51 0.68
CA ILE A 42 13.02 0.71 0.06
C ILE A 42 12.41 1.67 1.09
N TRP A 43 11.97 1.17 2.26
CA TRP A 43 11.40 2.01 3.31
C TRP A 43 12.46 2.39 4.34
N SER A 44 13.12 3.53 4.10
CA SER A 44 13.94 4.22 5.11
C SER A 44 13.08 4.91 6.18
N ALA A 45 11.98 4.28 6.62
CA ALA A 45 11.24 4.72 7.80
C ALA A 45 12.07 4.35 9.03
N SER A 46 12.43 5.36 9.82
CA SER A 46 13.39 5.26 10.91
C SER A 46 13.09 4.12 11.89
N GLN A 47 14.06 3.22 12.02
CA GLN A 47 14.41 2.45 13.22
C GLN A 47 13.36 2.39 14.34
N SER A 48 12.37 1.52 14.19
CA SER A 48 11.88 0.75 15.33
C SER A 48 11.74 -0.70 14.89
N ARG A 49 12.10 -1.61 15.79
CA ARG A 49 12.37 -3.06 15.59
C ARG A 49 11.15 -3.89 15.15
N HIS A 50 10.40 -3.49 14.13
CA HIS A 50 9.26 -4.26 13.65
C HIS A 50 9.69 -5.21 12.53
N ARG A 51 9.46 -6.49 12.80
CA ARG A 51 9.70 -7.63 11.91
C ARG A 51 9.15 -7.36 10.50
N GLY A 52 10.03 -7.37 9.50
CA GLY A 52 9.72 -7.60 8.08
C GLY A 52 8.50 -6.84 7.54
N LEU A 53 8.64 -5.54 7.33
CA LEU A 53 7.63 -4.76 6.60
C LEU A 53 7.50 -5.34 5.18
N TYR A 54 6.42 -6.09 4.95
CA TYR A 54 6.03 -6.55 3.62
C TYR A 54 5.20 -5.46 2.98
N GLY A 55 5.59 -5.02 1.79
CA GLY A 55 4.78 -4.09 1.02
C GLY A 55 4.82 -4.35 -0.46
N TRP A 56 3.99 -3.59 -1.16
CA TRP A 56 3.75 -3.73 -2.58
C TRP A 56 3.73 -2.37 -3.23
N ARG A 57 4.21 -2.33 -4.47
CA ARG A 57 3.83 -1.33 -5.44
C ARG A 57 2.78 -1.95 -6.35
N LEU A 58 1.66 -1.27 -6.52
CA LEU A 58 0.56 -1.72 -7.38
C LEU A 58 -0.07 -0.52 -8.07
N GLN A 59 -0.37 -0.66 -9.36
CA GLN A 59 -1.27 0.24 -10.06
C GLN A 59 -2.70 -0.24 -9.85
N ALA A 60 -3.59 0.69 -9.51
CA ALA A 60 -5.00 0.39 -9.42
C ALA A 60 -5.85 1.48 -10.06
N THR A 61 -6.95 1.05 -10.63
CA THR A 61 -7.90 1.89 -11.35
C THR A 61 -9.23 1.88 -10.60
N ASP A 62 -9.83 3.06 -10.40
CA ASP A 62 -11.14 3.18 -9.78
C ASP A 62 -12.29 3.00 -10.80
N ASP A 63 -13.53 3.04 -10.30
CA ASP A 63 -14.73 2.86 -11.13
C ASP A 63 -14.95 4.03 -12.13
N GLU A 64 -14.30 5.18 -11.92
CA GLU A 64 -14.32 6.34 -12.81
C GLU A 64 -13.22 6.26 -13.90
N GLY A 65 -12.38 5.22 -13.86
CA GLY A 65 -11.29 5.01 -14.80
C GLY A 65 -9.98 5.72 -14.42
N CYS A 66 -9.92 6.37 -13.26
CA CYS A 66 -8.71 7.01 -12.77
C CYS A 66 -7.71 5.96 -12.29
N SER A 67 -6.49 5.99 -12.81
CA SER A 67 -5.42 5.05 -12.45
C SER A 67 -4.36 5.74 -11.62
N PHE A 68 -3.92 5.10 -10.55
CA PHE A 68 -2.85 5.58 -9.69
C PHE A 68 -1.94 4.41 -9.31
N VAL A 69 -0.67 4.71 -9.09
CA VAL A 69 0.30 3.78 -8.48
C VAL A 69 0.34 4.01 -6.98
N PHE A 70 0.20 2.95 -6.21
CA PHE A 70 0.24 2.97 -4.75
C PHE A 70 1.43 2.17 -4.23
N ASP A 71 2.19 2.79 -3.33
CA ASP A 71 3.09 2.07 -2.44
C ASP A 71 2.35 1.78 -1.14
N VAL A 72 2.19 0.50 -0.82
CA VAL A 72 1.49 0.03 0.37
C VAL A 72 2.41 -0.83 1.22
N PHE A 73 2.20 -0.82 2.54
CA PHE A 73 2.92 -1.68 3.47
C PHE A 73 1.98 -2.23 4.53
N LYS A 74 2.32 -3.40 5.07
CA LYS A 74 1.58 -4.03 6.16
C LYS A 74 2.25 -3.71 7.50
N ALA A 75 1.53 -3.03 8.38
CA ALA A 75 1.87 -2.76 9.76
C ALA A 75 1.12 -3.74 10.71
N GLU A 76 1.25 -3.54 12.02
CA GLU A 76 0.58 -4.38 13.02
C GLU A 76 -0.95 -4.25 12.98
N ASP A 77 -1.46 -3.07 12.61
CA ASP A 77 -2.88 -2.71 12.56
C ASP A 77 -3.53 -2.89 11.19
N GLY A 78 -2.75 -3.19 10.14
CA GLY A 78 -3.29 -3.49 8.81
C GLY A 78 -2.43 -3.00 7.66
N TRP A 79 -3.07 -2.74 6.52
CA TRP A 79 -2.42 -2.17 5.35
C TRP A 79 -2.50 -0.65 5.40
N HIS A 80 -1.43 0.02 4.98
CA HIS A 80 -1.35 1.47 4.91
C HIS A 80 -0.79 1.91 3.57
N VAL A 81 -1.26 3.06 3.08
CA VAL A 81 -0.67 3.72 1.91
C VAL A 81 0.50 4.57 2.36
N HIS A 82 1.68 4.28 1.82
CA HIS A 82 2.87 5.09 1.99
C HIS A 82 2.84 6.30 1.05
N ARG A 83 2.60 6.06 -0.25
CA ARG A 83 2.52 7.08 -1.30
C ARG A 83 1.55 6.67 -2.41
N SER A 84 0.96 7.65 -3.07
CA SER A 84 0.16 7.49 -4.29
C SER A 84 0.70 8.43 -5.38
N TYR A 85 0.76 7.96 -6.61
CA TYR A 85 1.26 8.66 -7.79
C TYR A 85 0.23 8.58 -8.91
N ASP A 86 0.02 9.67 -9.65
CA ASP A 86 -0.81 9.66 -10.87
C ASP A 86 -0.01 9.18 -12.09
#